data_AF-A0A5Q3HAI3-F1
#
_entry.id   AF-A0A5Q3HAI3-F1
#
_cell.length_a   1.000
_cell.length_b   1.000
_cell.length_c   1.000
_cell.angle_alpha   90.00
_cell.angle_beta   90.00
_cell.angle_gamma   90.00
#
_symmetry.space_group_name_H-M   'P 1'
#
loop_
_entity.id
_entity.type
_entity.pdbx_description
1 polymer ?
#
loop_
_entity_poly.entity_id
_entity_poly.type
_entity_poly.pdbx_seq_one_letter_code
_entity_poly.pdbx_strand_id
1 'polypeptide(L)'
;MSSIKPATVLFAGVAIAFAPWLMTSGNGRYFVAFILVVGPLCLGLVYLLPMTRGFRLTLAACLFAVQSFAVYESDPLKSWGMIPWREAPYFQIELPQDMATVPGTYITLSSITYSLMAPLFPEPSSWLNIASAPTDRDRTLEGRRTHAILSARGHLTLLVPSIPEYSTSEGLPDVNAIRSLNLLLADHRLAISDAAPCRLIRSGSIVSMPLVEARKKNDKRFDNAGFWACSLRYPVAVPAARPEIEKSRFDAVFDKLESICPRFFRPGEARTKVINGGELRQYSESDMKVYVLDDGAVLYKYLRTFSPQLIGTVDDVMSGKATVACDKIRGRSGLPWEREI
;
A
#
# COMPACT_ATOMS: atom_id res chain seq x y z
N MET A 1 -47.00 0.84 -27.80
CA MET A 1 -45.62 1.14 -27.34
C MET A 1 -45.05 -0.12 -26.72
N SER A 2 -43.97 -0.68 -27.28
CA SER A 2 -43.30 -1.85 -26.71
C SER A 2 -42.67 -1.43 -25.38
N SER A 3 -43.05 -2.08 -24.28
CA SER A 3 -42.40 -1.85 -22.98
C SER A 3 -40.94 -2.30 -23.07
N ILE A 4 -40.03 -1.40 -22.71
CA ILE A 4 -38.59 -1.71 -22.70
C ILE A 4 -38.36 -2.86 -21.74
N LYS A 5 -37.71 -3.93 -22.21
CA LYS A 5 -37.43 -5.09 -21.39
C LYS A 5 -36.46 -4.70 -20.26
N PRO A 6 -36.69 -5.15 -19.00
CA PRO A 6 -35.81 -4.83 -17.87
C PRO A 6 -34.33 -5.16 -18.12
N ALA A 7 -34.06 -6.27 -18.81
CA ALA A 7 -32.70 -6.64 -19.21
C ALA A 7 -32.01 -5.54 -20.04
N THR A 8 -32.72 -4.94 -21.00
CA THR A 8 -32.18 -3.86 -21.83
C THR A 8 -31.84 -2.62 -21.00
N VAL A 9 -32.66 -2.28 -20.01
CA VAL A 9 -32.39 -1.18 -19.08
C VAL A 9 -31.14 -1.47 -18.25
N LEU A 10 -30.98 -2.69 -17.74
CA LEU A 10 -29.81 -3.10 -16.98
C LEU A 10 -28.52 -3.01 -17.82
N PHE A 11 -28.54 -3.52 -19.06
CA PHE A 11 -27.40 -3.42 -19.98
C PHE A 11 -26.99 -1.96 -20.24
N ALA A 12 -27.97 -1.11 -20.57
CA ALA A 12 -27.73 0.30 -20.82
C ALA A 12 -27.17 1.01 -19.58
N GLY A 13 -27.76 0.76 -18.41
CA GLY A 13 -27.31 1.33 -17.15
C GLY A 13 -25.87 0.94 -16.80
N VAL A 14 -25.50 -0.34 -16.97
CA VAL A 14 -24.13 -0.81 -16.73
C VAL A 14 -23.15 -0.20 -17.73
N ALA A 15 -23.49 -0.15 -19.02
CA ALA A 15 -22.63 0.44 -20.04
C ALA A 15 -22.39 1.95 -19.78
N ILE A 16 -23.45 2.68 -19.44
CA ILE A 16 -23.39 4.11 -19.09
C ILE A 16 -22.58 4.32 -17.82
N ALA A 17 -22.66 3.43 -16.82
CA ALA A 17 -21.85 3.53 -15.60
C ALA A 17 -20.38 3.14 -15.83
N PHE A 18 -20.13 2.18 -16.73
CA PHE A 18 -18.80 1.65 -16.98
C PHE A 18 -17.87 2.67 -17.63
N ALA A 19 -18.34 3.44 -18.61
CA ALA A 19 -17.50 4.42 -19.31
C ALA A 19 -16.94 5.53 -18.39
N PRO A 20 -17.75 6.24 -17.58
CA PRO A 20 -17.26 7.21 -16.61
C PRO A 20 -16.33 6.58 -15.55
N TRP A 21 -16.63 5.36 -15.09
CA TRP A 21 -15.75 4.66 -14.15
C TRP A 21 -14.35 4.40 -14.76
N LEU A 22 -14.32 3.96 -16.01
CA LEU A 22 -13.08 3.70 -16.74
C LEU A 22 -12.28 4.98 -16.96
N MET A 23 -12.96 6.10 -17.24
CA MET A 23 -12.35 7.41 -17.44
C MET A 23 -11.82 8.04 -16.14
N THR A 24 -12.46 7.78 -14.99
CA THR A 24 -12.17 8.51 -13.74
C THR A 24 -11.25 7.76 -12.78
N SER A 25 -11.42 6.46 -12.62
CA SER A 25 -10.71 5.71 -11.57
C SER A 25 -9.88 4.56 -12.14
N GLY A 26 -10.47 3.74 -13.01
CA GLY A 26 -9.86 2.49 -13.50
C GLY A 26 -9.35 1.57 -12.38
N ASN A 27 -9.77 1.78 -11.13
CA ASN A 27 -9.26 1.07 -9.97
C ASN A 27 -10.07 -0.22 -9.79
N GLY A 28 -9.40 -1.36 -10.01
CA GLY A 28 -10.01 -2.69 -9.93
C GLY A 28 -10.76 -2.97 -8.61
N ARG A 29 -10.43 -2.30 -7.50
CA ARG A 29 -11.18 -2.44 -6.24
C ARG A 29 -12.65 -2.02 -6.38
N TYR A 30 -12.93 -1.00 -7.18
CA TYR A 30 -14.30 -0.55 -7.44
C TYR A 30 -14.94 -1.31 -8.60
N PHE A 31 -14.15 -2.08 -9.37
CA PHE A 31 -14.65 -2.93 -10.44
C PHE A 31 -15.47 -4.12 -9.93
N VAL A 32 -15.36 -4.46 -8.64
CA VAL A 32 -16.15 -5.52 -7.98
C VAL A 32 -17.65 -5.33 -8.22
N ALA A 33 -18.15 -4.10 -8.20
CA ALA A 33 -19.57 -3.84 -8.50
C ALA A 33 -19.97 -4.29 -9.92
N PHE A 34 -19.11 -4.07 -10.91
CA PHE A 34 -19.35 -4.55 -12.28
C PHE A 34 -19.27 -6.07 -12.35
N ILE A 35 -18.30 -6.70 -11.69
CA ILE A 35 -18.18 -8.16 -11.61
C ILE A 35 -19.45 -8.79 -11.03
N LEU A 36 -20.00 -8.21 -9.96
CA LEU A 36 -21.24 -8.69 -9.33
C LEU A 36 -22.45 -8.62 -10.28
N VAL A 37 -22.45 -7.66 -11.21
CA VAL A 37 -23.55 -7.48 -12.18
C VAL A 37 -23.36 -8.33 -13.45
N VAL A 38 -22.17 -8.88 -13.72
CA VAL A 38 -21.94 -9.79 -14.86
C VAL A 38 -22.91 -10.97 -14.86
N GLY A 39 -23.16 -11.58 -13.70
CA GLY A 39 -24.09 -12.71 -13.60
C GLY A 39 -25.51 -12.37 -14.05
N PRO A 40 -26.14 -11.34 -13.44
CA PRO A 40 -27.43 -10.80 -13.89
C PRO A 40 -27.47 -10.41 -15.37
N LEU A 41 -26.41 -9.81 -15.91
CA LEU A 41 -26.33 -9.46 -17.33
C LEU A 41 -26.34 -10.71 -18.22
N CYS A 42 -25.54 -11.73 -17.89
CA CYS A 42 -25.52 -12.99 -18.63
C CYS A 42 -26.90 -13.65 -18.62
N LEU A 43 -27.60 -13.71 -17.48
CA LEU A 43 -28.97 -14.23 -17.41
C LEU A 43 -29.96 -13.37 -18.20
N GLY A 44 -29.79 -12.04 -18.19
CA GLY A 44 -30.53 -11.12 -19.03
C GLY A 44 -30.37 -11.42 -20.52
N LEU A 45 -29.15 -11.75 -20.98
CA LEU A 45 -28.90 -12.18 -22.37
C LEU A 45 -29.61 -13.49 -22.67
N VAL A 46 -29.50 -14.49 -21.79
CA VAL A 46 -30.21 -15.78 -21.95
C VAL A 46 -31.72 -15.57 -22.09
N TYR A 47 -32.29 -14.65 -21.31
CA TYR A 47 -33.69 -14.29 -21.37
C TYR A 47 -34.09 -13.63 -22.70
N LEU A 48 -33.21 -12.80 -23.27
CA LEU A 48 -33.46 -12.12 -24.55
C LEU A 48 -33.34 -13.03 -25.78
N LEU A 49 -32.64 -14.17 -25.67
CA LEU A 49 -32.46 -15.10 -26.79
C LEU A 49 -33.79 -15.81 -27.18
N PRO A 50 -34.06 -15.98 -28.48
CA PRO A 50 -35.27 -16.63 -28.99
C PRO A 50 -35.17 -18.16 -28.89
N MET A 51 -35.05 -18.68 -27.66
CA MET A 51 -34.84 -20.09 -27.36
C MET A 51 -36.05 -20.70 -26.65
N THR A 52 -36.16 -22.03 -26.69
CA THR A 52 -37.16 -22.77 -25.90
C THR A 52 -36.91 -22.59 -24.41
N ARG A 53 -37.96 -22.77 -23.59
CA ARG A 53 -37.85 -22.66 -22.13
C ARG A 53 -36.84 -23.64 -21.55
N GLY A 54 -36.82 -24.88 -22.03
CA GLY A 54 -35.87 -25.91 -21.58
C GLY A 54 -34.44 -25.49 -21.82
N PHE A 55 -34.11 -25.04 -23.04
CA PHE A 55 -32.75 -24.60 -23.37
C PHE A 55 -32.30 -23.38 -22.56
N ARG A 56 -33.20 -22.40 -22.32
CA ARG A 56 -32.89 -21.25 -21.44
C ARG A 56 -32.55 -21.70 -20.01
N LEU A 57 -33.32 -22.64 -19.46
CA LEU A 57 -33.07 -23.18 -18.11
C LEU A 57 -31.73 -23.92 -18.04
N THR A 58 -31.43 -24.75 -19.06
CA THR A 58 -30.13 -25.43 -19.15
C THR A 58 -28.98 -24.42 -19.22
N LEU A 59 -29.08 -23.40 -20.06
CA LEU A 59 -28.03 -22.38 -20.19
C LEU A 59 -27.85 -21.56 -18.91
N ALA A 60 -28.95 -21.20 -18.23
CA ALA A 60 -28.90 -20.53 -16.93
C ALA A 60 -28.22 -21.42 -15.86
N ALA A 61 -28.52 -22.72 -15.83
CA ALA A 61 -27.88 -23.67 -14.93
C ALA A 61 -26.37 -23.81 -15.23
N CYS A 62 -25.97 -23.90 -16.50
CA CYS A 62 -24.58 -23.93 -16.90
C CYS A 62 -23.83 -22.65 -16.46
N LEU A 63 -24.42 -21.47 -16.66
CA LEU A 63 -23.84 -20.20 -16.21
C LEU A 63 -23.67 -20.16 -14.70
N PHE A 64 -24.67 -20.63 -13.95
CA PHE A 64 -24.58 -20.71 -12.49
C PHE A 64 -23.46 -21.67 -12.05
N ALA A 65 -23.32 -22.83 -12.69
CA ALA A 65 -22.26 -23.79 -12.42
C ALA A 65 -20.87 -23.20 -12.68
N VAL A 66 -20.67 -22.52 -13.83
CA VAL A 66 -19.40 -21.87 -14.18
C VAL A 66 -19.07 -20.74 -13.20
N GLN A 67 -20.04 -19.91 -12.82
CA GLN A 67 -19.82 -18.85 -11.83
C GLN A 67 -19.49 -19.43 -10.46
N SER A 68 -20.20 -20.47 -10.02
CA SER A 68 -19.92 -21.16 -8.76
C SER A 68 -18.53 -21.76 -8.75
N PHE A 69 -18.11 -22.38 -9.86
CA PHE A 69 -16.76 -22.90 -10.05
C PHE A 69 -15.70 -21.80 -10.03
N ALA A 70 -15.92 -20.69 -10.76
CA ALA A 70 -15.00 -19.56 -10.75
C ALA A 70 -14.86 -18.94 -9.35
N VAL A 71 -15.96 -18.82 -8.60
CA VAL A 71 -15.94 -18.39 -7.20
C VAL A 71 -15.17 -19.39 -6.34
N TYR A 72 -15.39 -20.69 -6.52
CA TYR A 72 -14.66 -21.74 -5.80
C TYR A 72 -13.15 -21.68 -6.05
N GLU A 73 -12.72 -21.59 -7.31
CA GLU A 73 -11.31 -21.48 -7.71
C GLU A 73 -10.66 -20.18 -7.23
N SER A 74 -11.44 -19.10 -7.10
CA SER A 74 -10.94 -17.82 -6.60
C SER A 74 -10.65 -17.79 -5.09
N ASP A 75 -10.81 -18.93 -4.41
CA ASP A 75 -10.58 -19.18 -2.99
C ASP A 75 -10.99 -17.99 -2.08
N PRO A 76 -12.25 -17.53 -2.13
CA PRO A 76 -12.73 -16.40 -1.33
C PRO A 76 -12.61 -16.67 0.18
N LEU A 77 -12.51 -17.94 0.57
CA LEU A 77 -12.45 -18.39 1.96
C LEU A 77 -11.03 -18.45 2.54
N LYS A 78 -9.98 -18.53 1.71
CA LYS A 78 -8.57 -18.39 2.16
C LYS A 78 -8.01 -16.96 2.04
N SER A 79 -8.93 -16.01 1.94
CA SER A 79 -8.76 -14.56 2.12
C SER A 79 -8.06 -13.83 0.96
N TRP A 80 -8.78 -12.88 0.38
CA TRP A 80 -8.27 -11.86 -0.53
C TRP A 80 -7.56 -10.71 0.22
N GLY A 81 -7.39 -10.85 1.53
CA GLY A 81 -6.80 -9.85 2.41
C GLY A 81 -5.37 -10.22 2.80
N MET A 82 -4.58 -9.22 3.20
CA MET A 82 -3.29 -9.49 3.85
C MET A 82 -3.45 -10.19 5.21
N ILE A 83 -4.64 -10.09 5.81
CA ILE A 83 -5.01 -10.65 7.11
C ILE A 83 -6.40 -11.30 6.95
N PRO A 84 -6.66 -12.48 7.55
CA PRO A 84 -7.99 -13.09 7.53
C PRO A 84 -8.99 -12.30 8.40
N TRP A 85 -10.09 -11.84 7.80
CA TRP A 85 -11.17 -11.12 8.50
C TRP A 85 -12.19 -12.10 9.09
N ARG A 86 -11.73 -12.97 10.00
CA ARG A 86 -12.58 -14.05 10.56
C ARG A 86 -13.24 -13.66 11.88
N GLU A 87 -12.48 -13.01 12.76
CA GLU A 87 -12.91 -12.72 14.13
C GLU A 87 -12.66 -11.26 14.47
N ALA A 88 -13.61 -10.64 15.16
CA ALA A 88 -13.45 -9.30 15.71
C ALA A 88 -12.65 -9.37 17.04
N PRO A 89 -11.73 -8.44 17.31
CA PRO A 89 -11.30 -7.36 16.41
C PRO A 89 -10.48 -7.90 15.23
N TYR A 90 -10.78 -7.42 14.03
CA TYR A 90 -10.13 -7.89 12.78
C TYR A 90 -8.61 -7.69 12.78
N PHE A 91 -8.13 -6.76 13.61
CA PHE A 91 -6.73 -6.51 13.85
C PHE A 91 -6.40 -6.89 15.31
N GLN A 92 -5.97 -8.13 15.51
CA GLN A 92 -5.66 -8.66 16.83
C GLN A 92 -4.30 -8.12 17.28
N ILE A 93 -4.33 -7.25 18.29
CA ILE A 93 -3.14 -6.76 18.98
C ILE A 93 -3.28 -6.89 20.49
N GLU A 94 -2.18 -7.24 21.13
CA GLU A 94 -2.06 -7.29 22.59
C GLU A 94 -1.75 -5.87 23.10
N LEU A 95 -2.80 -5.06 23.29
CA LEU A 95 -2.63 -3.66 23.68
C LEU A 95 -2.17 -3.56 25.15
N PRO A 96 -1.04 -2.89 25.44
CA PRO A 96 -0.62 -2.62 26.81
C PRO A 96 -1.67 -1.83 27.60
N GLN A 97 -1.79 -2.09 28.90
CA GLN A 97 -2.83 -1.51 29.76
C GLN A 97 -2.84 0.02 29.74
N ASP A 98 -1.68 0.65 29.72
CA ASP A 98 -1.55 2.11 29.62
C ASP A 98 -2.08 2.66 28.30
N MET A 99 -1.85 1.97 27.17
CA MET A 99 -2.41 2.40 25.86
C MET A 99 -3.91 2.13 25.76
N ALA A 100 -4.41 1.11 26.46
CA ALA A 100 -5.84 0.78 26.52
C ALA A 100 -6.64 1.76 27.39
N THR A 101 -5.99 2.55 28.24
CA THR A 101 -6.65 3.39 29.25
C THR A 101 -6.29 4.87 29.16
N VAL A 102 -5.09 5.21 28.72
CA VAL A 102 -4.61 6.59 28.62
C VAL A 102 -4.75 7.09 27.18
N PRO A 103 -5.54 8.16 26.93
CA PRO A 103 -5.64 8.74 25.60
C PRO A 103 -4.30 9.27 25.09
N GLY A 104 -4.06 9.10 23.79
CA GLY A 104 -2.83 9.57 23.14
C GLY A 104 -3.07 9.95 21.69
N THR A 105 -2.05 10.52 21.05
CA THR A 105 -2.04 10.73 19.61
C THR A 105 -1.12 9.70 18.97
N TYR A 106 -1.71 8.81 18.19
CA TYR A 106 -1.03 7.70 17.53
C TYR A 106 -0.69 8.08 16.10
N ILE A 107 0.59 7.97 15.75
CA ILE A 107 1.15 8.41 14.49
C ILE A 107 1.59 7.20 13.68
N THR A 108 1.23 7.14 12.41
CA THR A 108 1.69 6.10 11.48
C THR A 108 2.42 6.72 10.30
N LEU A 109 3.44 6.04 9.76
CA LEU A 109 4.29 6.55 8.66
C LEU A 109 4.31 5.67 7.41
N SER A 110 3.48 4.63 7.38
CA SER A 110 3.36 3.73 6.24
C SER A 110 2.17 4.14 5.35
N SER A 111 2.14 3.68 4.10
CA SER A 111 0.98 3.86 3.21
C SER A 111 -0.27 3.14 3.72
N ILE A 112 -0.11 2.07 4.50
CA ILE A 112 -1.18 1.47 5.28
C ILE A 112 -1.29 2.27 6.58
N THR A 113 -2.44 2.90 6.78
CA THR A 113 -2.68 3.78 7.94
C THR A 113 -2.86 3.03 9.25
N TYR A 114 -3.13 1.73 9.18
CA TYR A 114 -3.49 0.87 10.32
C TYR A 114 -4.66 1.42 11.16
N SER A 115 -5.53 2.26 10.56
CA SER A 115 -6.64 2.90 11.27
C SER A 115 -7.69 1.91 11.78
N LEU A 116 -7.68 0.66 11.32
CA LEU A 116 -8.50 -0.43 11.87
C LEU A 116 -8.16 -0.74 13.34
N MET A 117 -6.99 -0.34 13.82
CA MET A 117 -6.60 -0.50 15.22
C MET A 117 -7.18 0.60 16.11
N ALA A 118 -7.55 1.76 15.55
CA ALA A 118 -7.99 2.93 16.32
C ALA A 118 -9.15 2.65 17.30
N PRO A 119 -10.18 1.83 16.96
CA PRO A 119 -11.25 1.50 17.89
C PRO A 119 -10.82 0.69 19.13
N LEU A 120 -9.60 0.16 19.16
CA LEU A 120 -9.03 -0.57 20.31
C LEU A 120 -8.43 0.37 21.36
N PHE A 121 -8.26 1.65 21.01
CA PHE A 121 -7.69 2.68 21.89
C PHE A 121 -8.80 3.49 22.55
N PRO A 122 -8.51 4.22 23.65
CA PRO A 122 -9.48 5.10 24.29
C PRO A 122 -10.12 6.09 23.32
N GLU A 123 -11.43 6.30 23.42
CA GLU A 123 -12.22 7.20 22.56
C GLU A 123 -11.61 8.61 22.38
N PRO A 124 -11.01 9.26 23.40
CA PRO A 124 -10.39 10.58 23.22
C PRO A 124 -9.04 10.56 22.47
N SER A 125 -8.57 9.39 22.03
CA SER A 125 -7.32 9.26 21.29
C SER A 125 -7.44 9.80 19.87
N SER A 126 -6.34 10.31 19.33
CA SER A 126 -6.25 10.79 17.96
C SER A 126 -5.40 9.84 17.10
N TRP A 127 -5.75 9.71 15.83
CA TRP A 127 -5.00 8.91 14.86
C TRP A 127 -4.55 9.77 13.69
N LEU A 128 -3.24 9.81 13.43
CA LEU A 128 -2.65 10.63 12.38
C LEU A 128 -1.72 9.78 11.52
N ASN A 129 -1.95 9.76 10.20
CA ASN A 129 -0.98 9.22 9.27
C ASN A 129 -0.17 10.37 8.65
N ILE A 130 1.16 10.32 8.80
CA ILE A 130 2.06 11.34 8.28
C ILE A 130 2.68 10.96 6.94
N ALA A 131 2.47 9.74 6.43
CA ALA A 131 3.05 9.29 5.15
C ALA A 131 2.59 10.14 3.95
N SER A 132 1.39 10.72 4.04
CA SER A 132 0.80 11.61 3.04
C SER A 132 0.48 13.00 3.58
N ALA A 133 0.86 13.30 4.83
CA ALA A 133 0.58 14.62 5.40
C ALA A 133 1.54 15.66 4.80
N PRO A 134 1.09 16.90 4.53
CA PRO A 134 2.00 17.97 4.15
C PRO A 134 3.00 18.25 5.27
N THR A 135 4.26 18.43 4.90
CA THR A 135 5.37 18.75 5.81
C THR A 135 5.51 20.26 6.03
N ASP A 136 5.03 21.06 5.07
CA ASP A 136 5.02 22.52 5.14
C ASP A 136 3.83 22.99 6.00
N ARG A 137 4.14 23.45 7.20
CA ARG A 137 3.17 23.97 8.17
C ARG A 137 2.42 25.18 7.63
N ASP A 138 3.07 26.08 6.91
CA ASP A 138 2.54 27.43 6.70
C ASP A 138 1.87 27.58 5.32
N ARG A 139 2.27 26.76 4.35
CA ARG A 139 1.79 26.84 2.97
C ARG A 139 0.40 26.26 2.75
N THR A 140 0.00 25.22 3.47
CA THR A 140 -1.29 24.53 3.24
C THR A 140 -2.16 24.50 4.49
N LEU A 141 -3.49 24.45 4.29
CA LEU A 141 -4.44 24.32 5.40
C LEU A 141 -4.26 22.98 6.12
N GLU A 142 -4.01 21.93 5.35
CA GLU A 142 -3.74 20.58 5.81
C GLU A 142 -2.47 20.52 6.64
N GLY A 143 -1.38 21.17 6.19
CA GLY A 143 -0.15 21.31 6.96
C GLY A 143 -0.38 21.99 8.30
N ARG A 144 -1.11 23.11 8.33
CA ARG A 144 -1.50 23.79 9.58
C ARG A 144 -2.27 22.86 10.52
N ARG A 145 -3.23 22.09 10.01
CA ARG A 145 -4.03 21.13 10.78
C ARG A 145 -3.18 19.98 11.33
N THR A 146 -2.32 19.39 10.52
CA THR A 146 -1.38 18.35 10.94
C THR A 146 -0.52 18.85 12.10
N HIS A 147 0.09 20.03 11.96
CA HIS A 147 0.93 20.60 13.01
C HIS A 147 0.14 21.02 14.27
N ALA A 148 -1.13 21.42 14.12
CA ALA A 148 -2.00 21.69 15.25
C ALA A 148 -2.26 20.42 16.08
N ILE A 149 -2.55 19.29 15.42
CA ILE A 149 -2.71 17.97 16.07
C ILE A 149 -1.40 17.56 16.76
N LEU A 150 -0.26 17.69 16.09
CA LEU A 150 1.05 17.35 16.67
C LEU A 150 1.42 18.24 17.88
N SER A 151 0.96 19.49 17.89
CA SER A 151 1.17 20.43 19.00
C SER A 151 0.14 20.30 20.13
N ALA A 152 -0.94 19.55 19.92
CA ALA A 152 -1.98 19.38 20.92
C ALA A 152 -1.42 18.64 22.14
N ARG A 153 -1.93 18.97 23.34
CA ARG A 153 -1.47 18.34 24.58
C ARG A 153 -1.79 16.84 24.53
N GLY A 154 -0.75 16.01 24.70
CA GLY A 154 -0.90 14.56 24.81
C GLY A 154 0.41 13.83 24.54
N HIS A 155 0.40 12.51 24.78
CA HIS A 155 1.51 11.64 24.44
C HIS A 155 1.47 11.29 22.96
N LEU A 156 2.53 11.63 22.22
CA LEU A 156 2.70 11.23 20.82
C LEU A 156 3.36 9.86 20.76
N THR A 157 2.73 8.90 20.09
CA THR A 157 3.27 7.54 19.93
C THR A 157 3.31 7.16 18.47
N LEU A 158 4.50 6.84 17.96
CA LEU A 158 4.66 6.22 16.66
C LEU A 158 4.22 4.76 16.73
N LEU A 159 3.36 4.34 15.81
CA LEU A 159 3.00 2.95 15.56
C LEU A 159 3.46 2.55 14.16
N VAL A 160 4.38 1.60 14.09
CA VAL A 160 4.89 1.03 12.83
C VAL A 160 5.00 -0.48 12.94
N PRO A 161 4.76 -1.25 11.86
CA PRO A 161 5.00 -2.68 11.87
C PRO A 161 6.46 -2.97 12.24
N SER A 162 6.67 -3.98 13.07
CA SER A 162 8.01 -4.48 13.34
C SER A 162 8.57 -5.15 12.09
N ILE A 163 9.86 -4.96 11.86
CA ILE A 163 10.59 -5.59 10.76
C ILE A 163 11.63 -6.49 11.41
N PRO A 164 11.40 -7.82 11.51
CA PRO A 164 12.27 -8.74 12.26
C PRO A 164 13.75 -8.67 11.89
N GLU A 165 14.06 -8.32 10.64
CA GLU A 165 15.43 -8.15 10.15
C GLU A 165 16.15 -6.94 10.77
N TYR A 166 15.40 -5.92 11.20
CA TYR A 166 15.90 -4.73 11.91
C TYR A 166 15.43 -4.68 13.37
N SER A 167 15.19 -5.86 13.94
CA SER A 167 14.85 -6.03 15.35
C SER A 167 16.06 -6.52 16.15
N THR A 168 16.16 -6.06 17.40
CA THR A 168 17.01 -6.69 18.42
C THR A 168 16.49 -8.09 18.77
N SER A 169 17.24 -8.84 19.59
CA SER A 169 16.79 -10.13 20.13
C SER A 169 15.49 -10.06 20.93
N GLU A 170 15.14 -8.88 21.46
CA GLU A 170 13.91 -8.61 22.20
C GLU A 170 12.75 -8.18 21.29
N GLY A 171 12.97 -8.08 19.98
CA GLY A 171 11.96 -7.64 19.01
C GLY A 171 11.77 -6.13 18.93
N LEU A 172 12.65 -5.34 19.56
CA LEU A 172 12.66 -3.88 19.52
C LEU A 172 13.41 -3.37 18.29
N PRO A 173 13.14 -2.16 17.77
CA PRO A 173 13.91 -1.62 16.65
C PRO A 173 15.39 -1.47 16.99
N ASP A 174 16.26 -1.94 16.11
CA ASP A 174 17.70 -1.72 16.23
C ASP A 174 18.10 -0.26 15.90
N VAL A 175 19.39 0.06 16.03
CA VAL A 175 19.91 1.41 15.77
C VAL A 175 19.66 1.87 14.33
N ASN A 176 19.67 0.95 13.36
CA ASN A 176 19.44 1.27 11.95
C ASN A 176 17.95 1.53 11.67
N ALA A 177 17.05 0.78 12.30
CA ALA A 177 15.61 1.03 12.29
C ALA A 177 15.31 2.40 12.91
N ILE A 178 15.81 2.69 14.12
CA ILE A 178 15.60 3.98 14.79
C ILE A 178 16.10 5.14 13.91
N ARG A 179 17.30 5.02 13.33
CA ARG A 179 17.84 6.02 12.41
C ARG A 179 16.91 6.23 11.21
N SER A 180 16.47 5.15 10.58
CA SER A 180 15.59 5.21 9.40
C SER A 180 14.22 5.82 9.72
N LEU A 181 13.64 5.47 10.87
CA LEU A 181 12.37 6.04 11.34
C LEU A 181 12.51 7.54 11.63
N ASN A 182 13.58 7.95 12.33
CA ASN A 182 13.87 9.37 12.58
C ASN A 182 14.07 10.17 11.30
N LEU A 183 14.68 9.57 10.26
CA LEU A 183 14.76 10.19 8.94
C LEU A 183 13.36 10.43 8.35
N LEU A 184 12.42 9.50 8.48
CA LEU A 184 11.06 9.70 7.95
C LEU A 184 10.24 10.70 8.77
N LEU A 185 10.50 10.78 10.08
CA LEU A 185 9.81 11.67 11.01
C LEU A 185 10.28 13.13 10.94
N ALA A 186 11.55 13.35 10.56
CA ALA A 186 12.20 14.65 10.60
C ALA A 186 11.45 15.74 9.81
N ASP A 187 10.87 15.37 8.66
CA ASP A 187 10.13 16.32 7.81
C ASP A 187 8.89 16.90 8.50
N HIS A 188 8.37 16.22 9.53
CA HIS A 188 7.25 16.66 10.36
C HIS A 188 7.68 17.22 11.73
N ARG A 189 8.97 17.49 11.91
CA ARG A 189 9.56 17.93 13.19
C ARG A 189 9.31 16.93 14.32
N LEU A 190 9.29 15.65 13.99
CA LEU A 190 9.17 14.54 14.92
C LEU A 190 10.50 13.80 15.03
N ALA A 191 10.75 13.23 16.20
CA ALA A 191 11.75 12.17 16.36
C ALA A 191 11.32 11.24 17.49
N ILE A 192 11.84 10.02 17.48
CA ILE A 192 11.74 9.08 18.59
C ILE A 192 12.45 9.70 19.81
N SER A 193 11.80 9.60 20.96
CA SER A 193 12.32 10.11 22.22
C SER A 193 13.37 9.16 22.79
N ASP A 194 14.54 9.69 23.18
CA ASP A 194 15.57 8.91 23.86
C ASP A 194 15.19 8.59 25.33
N ALA A 195 14.21 9.32 25.88
CA ALA A 195 13.81 9.20 27.28
C ALA A 195 12.92 7.97 27.57
N ALA A 196 12.31 7.38 26.54
CA ALA A 196 11.43 6.22 26.69
C ALA A 196 11.68 5.24 25.55
N PRO A 197 12.13 4.00 25.84
CA PRO A 197 12.40 3.02 24.80
C PRO A 197 11.11 2.65 24.06
N CYS A 198 11.25 2.30 22.78
CA CYS A 198 10.18 1.66 22.04
C CYS A 198 9.76 0.35 22.75
N ARG A 199 8.50 -0.04 22.57
CA ARG A 199 8.00 -1.36 22.96
C ARG A 199 7.38 -2.08 21.78
N LEU A 200 7.31 -3.40 21.89
CA LEU A 200 6.65 -4.26 20.91
C LEU A 200 5.22 -4.56 21.34
N ILE A 201 4.25 -4.26 20.48
CA ILE A 201 2.85 -4.67 20.58
C ILE A 201 2.69 -5.89 19.68
N ARG A 202 2.55 -7.08 20.26
CA ARG A 202 2.37 -8.31 19.48
C ARG A 202 1.08 -8.28 18.69
N SER A 203 1.11 -8.85 17.49
CA SER A 203 -0.08 -8.95 16.64
C SER A 203 -0.23 -10.35 16.04
N GLY A 204 -1.24 -11.08 16.48
CA GLY A 204 -1.62 -12.35 15.85
C GLY A 204 -1.96 -12.18 14.36
N SER A 205 -2.53 -11.02 14.00
CA SER A 205 -2.82 -10.68 12.61
C SER A 205 -1.56 -10.50 11.73
N ILE A 206 -0.47 -9.94 12.27
CA ILE A 206 0.79 -9.85 11.51
C ILE A 206 1.47 -11.22 11.44
N VAL A 207 1.49 -11.97 12.53
CA VAL A 207 2.10 -13.30 12.58
C VAL A 207 1.44 -14.27 11.59
N SER A 208 0.13 -14.13 11.36
CA SER A 208 -0.65 -14.95 10.42
C SER A 208 -0.60 -14.47 8.96
N MET A 209 0.14 -13.40 8.63
CA MET A 209 0.32 -13.01 7.24
C MET A 209 1.11 -14.10 6.49
N PRO A 210 0.67 -14.57 5.31
CA PRO A 210 1.32 -15.69 4.61
C PRO A 210 2.83 -15.51 4.38
N LEU A 211 3.28 -14.28 4.11
CA LEU A 211 4.70 -13.96 3.95
C LEU A 211 5.48 -14.13 5.27
N VAL A 212 4.89 -13.69 6.38
CA VAL A 212 5.47 -13.83 7.73
C VAL A 212 5.49 -15.29 8.13
N GLU A 213 4.39 -16.01 7.91
CA GLU A 213 4.26 -17.44 8.21
C GLU A 213 5.28 -18.29 7.42
N ALA A 214 5.49 -17.97 6.13
CA ALA A 214 6.50 -18.64 5.31
C ALA A 214 7.92 -18.41 5.85
N ARG A 215 8.23 -17.21 6.35
CA ARG A 215 9.54 -16.87 6.93
C ARG A 215 9.73 -17.43 8.33
N LYS A 216 8.67 -17.47 9.14
CA LYS A 216 8.65 -18.02 10.50
C LYS A 216 9.16 -19.46 10.56
N LYS A 217 8.92 -20.27 9.50
CA LYS A 217 9.47 -21.63 9.40
C LYS A 217 11.00 -21.69 9.50
N ASN A 218 11.67 -20.61 9.07
CA ASN A 218 13.13 -20.53 9.00
C ASN A 218 13.74 -19.60 10.07
N ASP A 219 12.95 -18.71 10.67
CA ASP A 219 13.42 -17.72 11.62
C ASP A 219 12.38 -17.45 12.72
N LYS A 220 12.70 -17.84 13.95
CA LYS A 220 11.83 -17.67 15.12
C LYS A 220 11.61 -16.21 15.51
N ARG A 221 12.39 -15.24 15.00
CA ARG A 221 12.14 -13.81 15.25
C ARG A 221 10.77 -13.37 14.75
N PHE A 222 10.21 -14.05 13.76
CA PHE A 222 8.86 -13.79 13.25
C PHE A 222 7.73 -14.25 14.20
N ASP A 223 8.04 -15.04 15.25
CA ASP A 223 7.05 -15.41 16.27
C ASP A 223 6.55 -14.19 17.06
N ASN A 224 7.36 -13.13 17.13
CA ASN A 224 7.04 -11.89 17.84
C ASN A 224 6.72 -10.75 16.87
N ALA A 225 6.21 -11.04 15.66
CA ALA A 225 5.83 -9.99 14.73
C ALA A 225 4.66 -9.15 15.27
N GLY A 226 4.68 -7.85 15.01
CA GLY A 226 3.78 -6.91 15.66
C GLY A 226 4.03 -5.47 15.24
N PHE A 227 3.85 -4.54 16.18
CA PHE A 227 4.10 -3.11 15.99
C PHE A 227 5.12 -2.61 16.99
N TRP A 228 6.06 -1.80 16.54
CA TRP A 228 6.81 -0.95 17.44
C TRP A 228 5.96 0.26 17.81
N ALA A 229 5.79 0.46 19.12
CA ALA A 229 5.22 1.66 19.71
C ALA A 229 6.35 2.48 20.34
N CYS A 230 6.69 3.60 19.72
CA CYS A 230 7.79 4.47 20.14
C CYS A 230 7.26 5.83 20.57
N SER A 231 7.66 6.30 21.75
CA SER A 231 7.34 7.67 22.18
C SER A 231 8.01 8.68 21.25
N LEU A 232 7.27 9.73 20.88
CA LEU A 232 7.77 10.78 20.00
C LEU A 232 7.92 12.09 20.76
N ARG A 233 8.93 12.88 20.36
CA ARG A 233 9.13 14.26 20.77
C ARG A 233 8.74 15.21 19.64
N TYR A 234 8.09 16.32 20.00
CA TYR A 234 7.67 17.39 19.10
C TYR A 234 7.63 18.73 19.86
N PRO A 235 8.00 19.85 19.22
CA PRO A 235 8.72 19.92 17.96
C PRO A 235 10.20 19.58 18.18
N VAL A 236 10.81 18.88 17.23
CA VAL A 236 12.28 18.81 17.14
C VAL A 236 12.79 19.84 16.16
N ALA A 237 13.98 20.38 16.42
CA ALA A 237 14.65 21.20 15.43
C ALA A 237 14.82 20.38 14.15
N VAL A 238 14.27 20.87 13.04
CA VAL A 238 14.59 20.31 11.74
C VAL A 238 16.06 20.63 11.52
N PRO A 239 16.93 19.64 11.23
CA PRO A 239 18.29 19.93 10.80
C PRO A 239 18.22 20.98 9.69
N ALA A 240 19.00 22.06 9.80
CA ALA A 240 18.97 23.19 8.87
C ALA A 240 19.02 22.64 7.44
N ALA A 241 17.89 22.74 6.73
CA ALA A 241 17.57 22.07 5.47
C ALA A 241 18.28 20.71 5.30
N ARG A 242 17.54 19.60 5.30
CA ARG A 242 17.99 18.50 4.44
C ARG A 242 18.35 19.15 3.12
N PRO A 243 19.60 19.03 2.62
CA PRO A 243 19.88 19.51 1.30
C PRO A 243 18.81 18.82 0.46
N GLU A 244 17.87 19.61 -0.06
CA GLU A 244 17.10 19.17 -1.20
C GLU A 244 18.21 18.71 -2.12
N ILE A 245 18.21 17.40 -2.40
CA ILE A 245 19.32 16.80 -3.10
C ILE A 245 19.26 17.44 -4.48
N GLU A 246 20.00 18.54 -4.63
CA GLU A 246 19.98 19.34 -5.84
C GLU A 246 20.53 18.49 -6.98
N LYS A 247 21.40 17.52 -6.62
CA LYS A 247 21.89 16.42 -7.47
C LYS A 247 22.06 15.14 -6.68
N SER A 248 21.34 14.09 -7.05
CA SER A 248 21.46 12.77 -6.44
C SER A 248 22.73 12.09 -6.92
N ARG A 249 23.36 11.29 -6.04
CA ARG A 249 24.60 10.59 -6.40
C ARG A 249 24.35 9.61 -7.56
N PHE A 250 23.11 9.17 -7.71
CA PHE A 250 22.67 8.24 -8.74
C PHE A 250 21.79 8.88 -9.82
N ASP A 251 21.81 10.21 -9.98
CA ASP A 251 21.03 10.89 -11.03
C ASP A 251 21.27 10.28 -12.42
N ALA A 252 22.53 10.03 -12.79
CA ALA A 252 22.86 9.41 -14.07
C ALA A 252 22.23 8.02 -14.27
N VAL A 253 22.10 7.24 -13.19
CA VAL A 253 21.48 5.91 -13.22
C VAL A 253 19.97 6.06 -13.41
N PHE A 254 19.35 6.99 -12.67
CA PHE A 254 17.93 7.26 -12.82
C PHE A 254 17.60 7.79 -14.21
N ASP A 255 18.33 8.78 -14.72
CA ASP A 255 18.14 9.34 -16.05
C ASP A 255 18.31 8.28 -17.14
N LYS A 256 19.28 7.36 -16.96
CA LYS A 256 19.47 6.23 -17.86
C LYS A 256 18.25 5.29 -17.84
N LEU A 257 17.72 4.95 -16.67
CA LEU A 257 16.50 4.13 -16.57
C LEU A 257 15.28 4.82 -17.16
N GLU A 258 15.14 6.12 -16.96
CA GLU A 258 14.09 6.96 -17.55
C GLU A 258 14.18 6.94 -19.08
N SER A 259 15.39 6.92 -19.65
CA SER A 259 15.59 6.75 -21.10
C SER A 259 15.25 5.34 -21.61
N ILE A 260 15.47 4.29 -20.81
CA ILE A 260 15.18 2.89 -21.17
C ILE A 260 13.66 2.64 -21.15
N CYS A 261 12.97 3.18 -20.14
CA CYS A 261 11.57 2.87 -19.87
C CYS A 261 10.72 4.12 -19.60
N PRO A 262 10.66 5.09 -20.52
CA PRO A 262 10.04 6.42 -20.26
C PRO A 262 8.56 6.34 -19.94
N ARG A 263 7.87 5.26 -20.35
CA ARG A 263 6.46 5.01 -20.03
C ARG A 263 6.23 4.84 -18.51
N PHE A 264 7.16 4.24 -17.79
CA PHE A 264 7.05 3.94 -16.36
C PHE A 264 7.95 4.82 -15.49
N PHE A 265 9.07 5.27 -16.03
CA PHE A 265 10.03 6.15 -15.35
C PHE A 265 10.07 7.47 -16.13
N ARG A 266 9.08 8.33 -15.90
CA ARG A 266 8.96 9.60 -16.64
C ARG A 266 9.95 10.63 -16.11
N PRO A 267 10.78 11.25 -16.97
CA PRO A 267 11.69 12.31 -16.55
C PRO A 267 10.96 13.49 -15.92
N GLY A 268 11.53 14.05 -14.84
CA GLY A 268 11.05 15.27 -14.19
C GLY A 268 9.77 15.12 -13.34
N GLU A 269 9.10 13.97 -13.37
CA GLU A 269 7.87 13.72 -12.58
C GLU A 269 8.17 13.06 -11.22
N ALA A 270 9.43 12.72 -10.95
CA ALA A 270 9.83 11.96 -9.78
C ALA A 270 10.51 12.81 -8.70
N ARG A 271 10.47 12.31 -7.47
CA ARG A 271 11.26 12.86 -6.37
C ARG A 271 12.24 11.82 -5.84
N THR A 272 13.50 12.20 -5.72
CA THR A 272 14.54 11.38 -5.10
C THR A 272 14.56 11.61 -3.59
N LYS A 273 14.74 10.53 -2.82
CA LYS A 273 14.90 10.53 -1.37
C LYS A 273 16.10 9.68 -0.99
N VAL A 274 16.94 10.17 -0.08
CA VAL A 274 17.95 9.31 0.57
C VAL A 274 17.23 8.27 1.43
N ILE A 275 17.68 7.03 1.34
CA ILE A 275 17.28 5.93 2.21
C ILE A 275 18.52 5.36 2.90
N ASN A 276 18.32 4.53 3.93
CA ASN A 276 19.46 3.83 4.52
C ASN A 276 20.03 2.85 3.49
N GLY A 277 21.31 2.99 3.15
CA GLY A 277 21.97 2.15 2.16
C GLY A 277 21.66 2.51 0.71
N GLY A 278 21.24 3.75 0.39
CA GLY A 278 21.10 4.19 -1.00
C GLY A 278 20.16 5.39 -1.21
N GLU A 279 19.60 5.47 -2.42
CA GLU A 279 18.60 6.47 -2.81
C GLU A 279 17.39 5.79 -3.47
N LEU A 280 16.24 6.43 -3.33
CA LEU A 280 14.95 6.00 -3.86
C LEU A 280 14.33 7.11 -4.69
N ARG A 281 13.97 6.83 -5.94
CA ARG A 281 13.18 7.73 -6.78
C ARG A 281 11.76 7.19 -6.94
N GLN A 282 10.76 7.99 -6.54
CA GLN A 282 9.35 7.61 -6.62
C GLN A 282 8.66 8.30 -7.80
N TYR A 283 8.01 7.51 -8.66
CA TYR A 283 7.23 7.93 -9.82
C TYR A 283 5.75 7.70 -9.53
N SER A 284 5.06 8.74 -9.05
CA SER A 284 3.69 8.61 -8.57
C SER A 284 2.68 8.29 -9.68
N GLU A 285 2.83 8.87 -10.88
CA GLU A 285 1.92 8.66 -12.02
C GLU A 285 1.91 7.21 -12.53
N SER A 286 3.03 6.51 -12.37
CA SER A 286 3.17 5.11 -12.81
C SER A 286 3.06 4.11 -11.66
N ASP A 287 2.86 4.56 -10.42
CA ASP A 287 2.90 3.75 -9.20
C ASP A 287 4.25 2.98 -9.07
N MET A 288 5.36 3.57 -9.53
CA MET A 288 6.69 2.93 -9.52
C MET A 288 7.65 3.56 -8.53
N LYS A 289 8.60 2.75 -8.08
CA LYS A 289 9.75 3.15 -7.28
C LYS A 289 11.00 2.52 -7.85
N VAL A 290 12.09 3.27 -7.93
CA VAL A 290 13.41 2.77 -8.26
C VAL A 290 14.33 2.99 -7.07
N TYR A 291 15.04 1.94 -6.67
CA TYR A 291 16.05 1.96 -5.62
C TYR A 291 17.41 1.81 -6.27
N VAL A 292 18.35 2.65 -5.86
CA VAL A 292 19.78 2.47 -6.17
C VAL A 292 20.50 2.39 -4.84
N LEU A 293 21.02 1.20 -4.54
CA LEU A 293 21.65 0.90 -3.27
C LEU A 293 23.15 1.21 -3.28
N ASP A 294 23.74 1.39 -2.10
CA ASP A 294 25.16 1.73 -1.92
C ASP A 294 26.09 0.60 -2.40
N ASP A 295 25.62 -0.65 -2.41
CA ASP A 295 26.32 -1.81 -2.98
C ASP A 295 26.26 -1.87 -4.51
N GLY A 296 25.62 -0.87 -5.13
CA GLY A 296 25.45 -0.76 -6.57
C GLY A 296 24.23 -1.52 -7.11
N ALA A 297 23.41 -2.17 -6.29
CA ALA A 297 22.21 -2.83 -6.78
C ALA A 297 21.14 -1.81 -7.23
N VAL A 298 20.56 -2.04 -8.41
CA VAL A 298 19.48 -1.23 -8.97
C VAL A 298 18.21 -2.07 -9.06
N LEU A 299 17.17 -1.62 -8.36
CA LEU A 299 15.92 -2.35 -8.22
C LEU A 299 14.75 -1.46 -8.62
N TYR A 300 13.67 -2.04 -9.16
CA TYR A 300 12.39 -1.35 -9.25
C TYR A 300 11.31 -2.09 -8.46
N LYS A 301 10.28 -1.34 -8.05
CA LYS A 301 9.12 -1.89 -7.35
C LYS A 301 7.86 -1.19 -7.83
N TYR A 302 6.91 -1.98 -8.30
CA TYR A 302 5.55 -1.51 -8.46
C TYR A 302 4.89 -1.41 -7.09
N LEU A 303 4.16 -0.33 -6.82
CA LEU A 303 3.63 0.00 -5.49
C LEU A 303 2.82 -1.15 -4.86
N ARG A 304 2.19 -2.00 -5.69
CA ARG A 304 1.36 -3.12 -5.26
C ARG A 304 2.05 -4.49 -5.32
N THR A 305 3.32 -4.59 -5.72
CA THR A 305 4.10 -5.82 -5.53
C THR A 305 4.75 -5.82 -4.14
N PHE A 306 4.88 -7.00 -3.54
CA PHE A 306 5.55 -7.13 -2.24
C PHE A 306 7.06 -6.95 -2.38
N SER A 307 7.66 -7.59 -3.39
CA SER A 307 9.11 -7.61 -3.60
C SER A 307 9.54 -6.65 -4.71
N PRO A 308 10.65 -5.91 -4.50
CA PRO A 308 11.34 -5.25 -5.60
C PRO A 308 11.92 -6.31 -6.56
N GLN A 309 12.09 -5.93 -7.81
CA GLN A 309 12.71 -6.71 -8.88
C GLN A 309 14.09 -6.11 -9.18
N LEU A 310 15.10 -6.97 -9.31
CA LEU A 310 16.45 -6.56 -9.68
C LEU A 310 16.49 -6.21 -11.17
N ILE A 311 16.98 -5.01 -11.48
CA ILE A 311 17.31 -4.58 -12.84
C ILE A 311 18.72 -5.03 -13.20
N GLY A 312 19.65 -4.84 -12.26
CA GLY A 312 21.07 -5.14 -12.43
C GLY A 312 21.90 -4.34 -11.42
N THR A 313 23.18 -4.18 -11.72
CA THR A 313 24.05 -3.24 -10.99
C THR A 313 24.04 -1.86 -11.65
N VAL A 314 24.60 -0.86 -10.96
CA VAL A 314 24.86 0.48 -11.51
C VAL A 314 25.65 0.35 -12.82
N ASP A 315 26.69 -0.48 -12.85
CA ASP A 315 27.51 -0.71 -14.04
C ASP A 315 26.71 -1.35 -15.18
N ASP A 316 25.82 -2.29 -14.87
CA ASP A 316 24.94 -2.91 -15.89
C ASP A 316 24.00 -1.87 -16.52
N VAL A 317 23.41 -0.99 -15.70
CA VAL A 317 22.52 0.07 -16.18
C VAL A 317 23.28 1.08 -17.02
N MET A 318 24.44 1.54 -16.54
CA MET A 318 25.25 2.55 -17.22
C MET A 318 25.86 2.02 -18.52
N SER A 319 26.29 0.75 -18.56
CA SER A 319 26.80 0.09 -19.77
C SER A 319 25.72 -0.38 -20.74
N GLY A 320 24.43 -0.29 -20.37
CA GLY A 320 23.31 -0.74 -21.19
C GLY A 320 23.13 -2.26 -21.23
N LYS A 321 23.82 -3.01 -20.36
CA LYS A 321 23.61 -4.46 -20.19
C LYS A 321 22.34 -4.78 -19.42
N ALA A 322 21.89 -3.87 -18.56
CA ALA A 322 20.65 -4.05 -17.82
C ALA A 322 19.45 -4.07 -18.77
N THR A 323 18.65 -5.13 -18.68
CA THR A 323 17.41 -5.26 -19.45
C THR A 323 16.22 -5.01 -18.54
N VAL A 324 15.50 -3.91 -18.79
CA VAL A 324 14.19 -3.68 -18.20
C VAL A 324 13.15 -4.17 -19.20
N ALA A 325 12.41 -5.22 -18.87
CA ALA A 325 11.33 -5.74 -19.71
C ALA A 325 10.11 -4.80 -19.65
N CYS A 326 10.24 -3.61 -20.25
CA CYS A 326 9.25 -2.53 -20.22
C CYS A 326 7.87 -2.97 -20.72
N ASP A 327 7.84 -3.88 -21.69
CA ASP A 327 6.64 -4.54 -22.22
C ASP A 327 5.94 -5.43 -21.18
N LYS A 328 6.70 -6.00 -20.24
CA LYS A 328 6.20 -6.91 -19.19
C LYS A 328 5.91 -6.23 -17.87
N ILE A 329 6.21 -4.94 -17.73
CA ILE A 329 5.90 -4.19 -16.51
C ILE A 329 4.39 -3.95 -16.43
N ARG A 330 3.73 -4.70 -15.57
CA ARG A 330 2.31 -4.57 -15.25
C ARG A 330 2.08 -3.34 -14.34
N GLY A 331 2.12 -2.13 -14.90
CA GLY A 331 1.81 -0.88 -14.19
C GLY A 331 0.51 -0.21 -14.66
N ARG A 332 0.16 0.95 -14.08
CA ARG A 332 -1.05 1.71 -14.48
C ARG A 332 -0.89 2.54 -15.75
N SER A 333 0.33 2.69 -16.25
CA SER A 333 0.57 3.45 -17.49
C SER A 333 -0.15 2.79 -18.68
N GLY A 334 -0.72 3.59 -19.57
CA GLY A 334 -1.48 3.11 -20.73
C GLY A 334 -2.96 2.81 -20.44
N LEU A 335 -3.72 2.61 -21.51
CA LEU A 335 -5.16 2.38 -21.44
C LEU A 335 -5.46 1.01 -20.84
N PRO A 336 -6.58 0.82 -20.11
CA PRO A 336 -6.90 -0.45 -19.46
C PRO A 336 -6.90 -1.68 -20.38
N TRP A 337 -7.17 -1.52 -21.67
CA TRP A 337 -7.18 -2.60 -22.68
C TRP A 337 -5.83 -2.85 -23.36
N GLU A 338 -4.82 -1.99 -23.14
CA GLU A 338 -3.43 -2.21 -23.55
C GLU A 338 -2.65 -3.01 -22.50
N ARG A 339 -3.33 -3.45 -21.43
CA ARG A 339 -2.77 -4.24 -20.34
C ARG A 339 -3.03 -5.71 -20.65
N GLU A 340 -1.99 -6.47 -21.01
CA GLU A 340 -2.10 -7.94 -21.04
C GLU A 340 -2.37 -8.44 -19.62
N ILE A 341 -3.47 -9.21 -19.45
CA ILE A 341 -3.92 -9.77 -18.16
C ILE A 341 -3.09 -11.00 -17.82
#